data_AF-F8KZ22-F1
#
_entry.id   AF-F8KZ22-F1
#
_cell.length_a   1.000
_cell.length_b   1.000
_cell.length_c   1.000
_cell.angle_alpha   90.00
_cell.angle_beta   90.00
_cell.angle_gamma   90.00
#
_symmetry.space_group_name_H-M   'P 1'
#
loop_
_entity.id
_entity.type
_entity.pdbx_description
1 polymer ?
#
loop_
_entity_poly.entity_id
_entity_poly.type
_entity_poly.pdbx_seq_one_letter_code
_entity_poly.pdbx_strand_id
1 'polypeptide(L)'
;MYIFDEDLEKNLDGITILLTRSEIEQLIGYAKQLLEENPPSDHYHLSNENYQKEITICIYNPDISTYNPKVQKLIKEDEDSARVTD
;
A
#
# COMPACT_ATOMS: atom_id res chain seq x y z
N MET A 1 -7.89 7.14 -11.94
CA MET A 1 -7.70 5.91 -11.14
C MET A 1 -8.93 5.02 -11.06
N TYR A 2 -8.73 3.72 -11.31
CA TYR A 2 -9.67 2.65 -10.96
C TYR A 2 -8.92 1.59 -10.12
N ILE A 3 -9.48 1.27 -8.94
CA ILE A 3 -9.04 0.18 -8.07
C ILE A 3 -10.15 -0.85 -8.15
N PHE A 4 -9.77 -2.08 -8.45
CA PHE A 4 -10.74 -3.15 -8.62
C PHE A 4 -10.36 -4.29 -7.68
N ASP A 5 -11.22 -4.47 -6.69
CA ASP A 5 -11.29 -5.65 -5.85
C ASP A 5 -12.49 -6.43 -6.39
N GLU A 6 -12.23 -7.54 -7.09
CA GLU A 6 -13.29 -8.31 -7.73
C GLU A 6 -14.19 -8.97 -6.70
N ASP A 7 -13.68 -9.20 -5.48
CA ASP A 7 -14.22 -10.23 -4.64
C ASP A 7 -13.41 -10.26 -3.30
N LEU A 8 -14.10 -9.94 -2.19
CA LEU A 8 -14.03 -10.65 -0.88
C LEU A 8 -13.24 -10.07 0.31
N GLU A 9 -13.70 -10.46 1.51
CA GLU A 9 -12.97 -10.42 2.79
C GLU A 9 -11.87 -11.51 2.85
N LYS A 10 -10.89 -11.47 1.94
CA LYS A 10 -9.81 -12.45 1.83
C LYS A 10 -8.45 -11.79 1.59
N ASN A 11 -7.38 -12.55 1.84
CA ASN A 11 -6.05 -12.22 1.34
C ASN A 11 -6.11 -12.18 -0.20
N LEU A 12 -5.64 -11.07 -0.78
CA LEU A 12 -5.58 -10.86 -2.22
C LEU A 12 -4.21 -11.29 -2.73
N ASP A 13 -4.16 -12.36 -3.52
CA ASP A 13 -2.92 -12.79 -4.19
C ASP A 13 -2.55 -11.90 -5.39
N GLY A 14 -3.48 -11.04 -5.84
CA GLY A 14 -3.27 -10.13 -6.95
C GLY A 14 -4.21 -8.92 -6.92
N ILE A 15 -3.66 -7.75 -7.24
CA ILE A 15 -4.40 -6.49 -7.39
C ILE A 15 -4.10 -5.87 -8.75
N THR A 16 -5.11 -5.32 -9.41
CA THR A 16 -4.95 -4.53 -10.63
C THR A 16 -5.32 -3.07 -10.35
N ILE A 17 -4.35 -2.18 -10.56
CA ILE A 17 -4.54 -0.73 -10.40
C ILE A 17 -4.38 -0.07 -11.77
N LEU A 18 -5.43 0.60 -12.23
CA LEU A 18 -5.43 1.31 -13.51
C LEU A 18 -5.24 2.80 -13.26
N LEU A 19 -4.06 3.30 -13.66
CA LEU A 19 -3.61 4.66 -13.44
C LEU A 19 -3.49 5.44 -14.76
N THR A 20 -3.79 6.74 -14.71
CA THR A 20 -3.44 7.66 -15.80
C THR A 20 -1.93 7.91 -15.81
N ARG A 21 -1.42 8.55 -16.87
CA ARG A 21 -0.01 8.94 -16.95
C ARG A 21 0.43 9.83 -15.79
N SER A 22 -0.37 10.83 -15.43
CA SER A 22 -0.07 11.75 -14.33
C SER A 22 -0.10 11.06 -12.97
N GLU A 23 -0.98 10.09 -12.78
CA GLU A 23 -1.02 9.25 -11.57
C GLU A 23 0.25 8.37 -11.50
N ILE A 24 0.71 7.78 -12.61
CA ILE A 24 1.97 7.02 -12.66
C ILE A 24 3.18 7.90 -12.33
N GLU A 25 3.21 9.14 -12.81
CA GLU A 25 4.30 10.08 -12.51
C GLU A 25 4.37 10.42 -11.02
N GLN A 26 3.22 10.60 -10.36
CA GLN A 26 3.13 10.76 -8.91
C GLN A 26 3.70 9.54 -8.18
N LEU A 27 3.28 8.32 -8.58
CA LEU A 27 3.76 7.07 -7.99
C LEU A 27 5.29 6.97 -8.03
N ILE A 28 5.90 7.23 -9.19
CA ILE A 28 7.35 7.17 -9.36
C ILE A 28 8.05 8.22 -8.49
N GLY A 29 7.49 9.43 -8.42
CA GLY A 29 8.03 10.49 -7.56
C GLY A 29 8.03 10.08 -6.09
N TYR A 30 6.90 9.60 -5.59
CA TYR A 30 6.74 9.17 -4.20
C TYR A 30 7.62 7.97 -3.85
N ALA A 31 7.67 6.97 -4.74
CA ALA A 31 8.53 5.81 -4.55
C ALA A 31 10.01 6.20 -4.45
N LYS A 32 10.47 7.18 -5.23
CA LYS A 32 11.85 7.69 -5.13
C LYS A 32 12.11 8.42 -3.82
N GLN A 33 11.18 9.26 -3.38
CA GLN A 33 11.30 10.02 -2.14
C GLN A 33 11.33 9.11 -0.90
N LEU A 34 10.53 8.04 -0.90
CA LEU A 34 10.54 7.05 0.18
C LEU A 34 11.89 6.34 0.35
N LEU A 35 12.69 6.23 -0.71
CA LEU A 35 14.00 5.58 -0.70
C LEU A 35 15.15 6.52 -0.30
N GLU A 36 14.89 7.78 0.03
CA GLU A 36 15.90 8.73 0.51
C GLU A 36 16.35 8.38 1.94
N GLU A 37 17.59 8.72 2.32
CA GLU A 37 18.12 8.44 3.68
C GLU A 37 17.32 9.12 4.80
N ASN A 38 16.65 10.24 4.49
CA ASN A 38 15.80 10.98 5.41
C ASN A 38 14.54 11.44 4.65
N PRO A 39 13.57 10.53 4.43
CA PRO A 39 12.40 10.86 3.64
C PRO A 39 11.57 11.93 4.38
N PRO A 40 10.98 12.90 3.67
CA PRO A 40 10.21 13.95 4.31
C PRO A 40 8.85 13.47 4.86
N SER A 41 8.40 12.27 4.50
CA SER A 41 7.22 11.60 5.03
C SER A 41 7.37 10.08 4.97
N ASP A 42 6.80 9.37 5.94
CA ASP A 42 6.78 7.89 5.99
C ASP A 42 5.78 7.26 5.01
N HIS A 43 4.88 8.08 4.46
CA HIS A 43 3.89 7.67 3.47
C HIS A 43 3.50 8.82 2.54
N TYR A 44 2.96 8.47 1.38
CA TYR A 44 2.45 9.38 0.38
C TYR A 44 1.09 8.94 -0.12
N HIS A 45 0.34 9.90 -0.64
CA HIS A 45 -1.01 9.70 -1.15
C HIS A 45 -1.02 9.91 -2.66
N LEU A 46 -1.28 8.84 -3.39
CA LEU A 46 -1.53 8.90 -4.83
C LEU A 46 -3.03 9.09 -5.06
N SER A 47 -3.40 10.23 -5.62
CA SER A 47 -4.80 10.63 -5.76
C SER A 47 -5.17 10.94 -7.21
N ASN A 48 -6.43 10.72 -7.54
CA ASN A 48 -6.99 11.17 -8.82
C ASN A 48 -7.24 12.70 -8.80
N GLU A 49 -7.55 13.26 -9.97
CA GLU A 49 -7.64 14.72 -10.19
C GLU A 49 -8.59 15.47 -9.22
N ASN A 50 -9.62 14.81 -8.71
CA ASN A 50 -10.60 15.40 -7.79
C ASN A 50 -10.44 14.93 -6.33
N TYR A 51 -9.36 14.21 -6.01
CA TYR A 51 -9.05 13.68 -4.69
C TYR A 51 -10.16 12.79 -4.09
N GLN A 52 -11.04 12.23 -4.93
CA GLN A 52 -12.11 11.33 -4.47
C GLN A 52 -11.65 9.88 -4.36
N LYS A 53 -10.54 9.54 -5.03
CA LYS A 53 -9.92 8.21 -4.97
C LYS A 53 -8.45 8.38 -4.62
N GLU A 54 -7.97 7.56 -3.68
CA GLU A 54 -6.61 7.64 -3.15
C GLU A 54 -6.02 6.25 -2.89
N ILE A 55 -4.71 6.12 -3.09
CA ILE A 55 -3.88 4.99 -2.67
C ILE A 55 -2.77 5.53 -1.78
N THR A 56 -2.64 4.98 -0.57
CA THR A 56 -1.51 5.29 0.32
C THR A 56 -0.33 4.38 0.01
N ILE A 57 0.85 4.97 -0.22
CA ILE A 57 2.10 4.27 -0.50
C ILE A 57 3.04 4.53 0.68
N CYS A 58 3.56 3.48 1.29
CA CYS A 58 4.48 3.58 2.42
C CYS A 58 5.51 2.46 2.40
N ILE A 59 6.64 2.65 3.08
CA ILE A 59 7.57 1.57 3.36
C ILE A 59 7.07 0.80 4.58
N TYR A 60 6.97 -0.51 4.44
CA TYR A 60 6.63 -1.41 5.53
C TYR A 60 7.83 -1.60 6.48
N ASN A 61 7.59 -1.44 7.78
CA ASN A 61 8.54 -1.79 8.84
C ASN A 61 8.07 -3.05 9.57
N PRO A 62 8.95 -4.07 9.77
CA PRO A 62 8.64 -5.26 10.58
C PRO A 62 8.16 -4.97 12.00
N ASP A 63 8.57 -3.84 12.60
CA ASP A 63 7.98 -3.38 13.85
C ASP A 63 6.58 -2.80 13.58
N ILE A 64 5.58 -3.67 13.72
CA ILE A 64 4.20 -3.30 13.41
C ILE A 64 3.51 -2.48 14.51
N SER A 65 4.17 -2.27 15.66
CA SER A 65 3.54 -1.69 16.86
C SER A 65 2.99 -0.29 16.66
N THR A 66 3.53 0.45 15.70
CA THR A 66 3.17 1.83 15.36
C THR A 66 2.00 1.93 14.37
N TYR A 67 1.66 0.85 13.66
CA TYR A 67 0.53 0.84 12.74
C TYR A 67 -0.80 0.73 13.48
N ASN A 68 -1.89 1.11 12.81
CA ASN A 68 -3.22 0.92 13.37
C ASN A 68 -3.56 -0.58 13.55
N PRO A 69 -4.47 -0.93 14.48
CA PRO A 69 -4.75 -2.33 14.81
C PRO A 69 -5.22 -3.21 13.64
N LYS A 70 -5.87 -2.62 12.61
CA LYS A 70 -6.33 -3.39 11.44
C LYS A 70 -5.16 -3.82 10.57
N VAL A 71 -4.21 -2.91 10.34
CA VAL A 71 -2.96 -3.20 9.60
C VAL A 71 -2.13 -4.23 10.36
N GLN A 72 -2.00 -4.08 11.69
CA GLN A 72 -1.33 -5.08 12.52
C GLN A 72 -1.96 -6.47 12.41
N LYS A 73 -3.29 -6.55 12.40
CA LYS A 73 -4.03 -7.81 12.25
C LYS A 73 -3.74 -8.45 10.89
N LEU A 74 -3.85 -7.69 9.80
CA LEU A 74 -3.59 -8.17 8.44
C LEU A 74 -2.19 -8.76 8.30
N ILE A 75 -1.16 -8.07 8.81
CA ILE A 75 0.23 -8.53 8.73
C ILE A 75 0.42 -9.84 9.51
N LYS A 76 -0.17 -9.95 10.70
CA LYS A 76 -0.09 -11.18 11.51
C LYS A 76 -0.77 -12.38 10.84
N GLU A 77 -1.94 -12.16 10.23
CA GLU A 77 -2.67 -13.23 9.53
C GLU A 77 -1.88 -13.76 8.32
N ASP A 78 -1.14 -12.88 7.62
CA ASP A 78 -0.24 -13.27 6.53
C ASP A 78 0.98 -14.07 7.03
N GLU A 79 1.65 -13.59 8.09
CA GLU A 79 2.79 -14.31 8.70
C GLU A 79 2.40 -15.69 9.22
N ASP A 80 1.24 -15.82 9.86
CA ASP A 80 0.74 -17.10 10.37
C ASP A 80 0.37 -18.05 9.22
N SER A 81 -0.19 -17.53 8.11
CA SER A 81 -0.50 -18.32 6.92
C SER A 81 0.76 -18.90 6.27
N ALA A 82 1.86 -18.14 6.24
CA ALA A 82 3.15 -18.59 5.69
C ALA A 82 3.83 -19.68 6.53
N ARG A 83 3.52 -19.79 7.83
CA ARG A 83 4.12 -20.79 8.74
C ARG A 83 3.43 -22.15 8.73
N VAL A 84 2.21 -22.24 8.18
CA VAL A 84 1.42 -23.49 8.14
C VAL A 84 1.79 -24.34 6.91
N THR A 85 2.56 -23.80 5.97
CA THR A 85 2.96 -24.46 4.71
C THR A 85 4.36 -25.11 4.72
N ASP A 86 5.09 -25.03 5.84
CA ASP A 86 6.38 -25.72 6.09
C ASP A 86 6.20 -26.97 6.98
#